data_AF-A0A3S2U2Q5-F1
#
_entry.id   AF-A0A3S2U2Q5-F1
#
_cell.length_a   1.000
_cell.length_b   1.000
_cell.length_c   1.000
_cell.angle_alpha   90.00
_cell.angle_beta   90.00
_cell.angle_gamma   90.00
#
_symmetry.space_group_name_H-M   'P 1'
#
loop_
_entity.id
_entity.type
_entity.pdbx_description
1 polymer ?
#
loop_
_entity_poly.entity_id
_entity_poly.type
_entity_poly.pdbx_seq_one_letter_code
_entity_poly.pdbx_strand_id
1 'polypeptide(L)'
;MLQIQRCFILFLLSAALLGCGGGGGSDSNTGGTAASVNAGLDQSVDETNTFTLRALADPAGGSFAWRQLSGAEIAGMPSTSASVTLTAPAVKTDSNLVFQVTYTTPSGQNLTDETQVRVIAKNQSPVAVLQITQPSILPVAQGFTAVISATDSYDLDADGSIVSYAWVQTSGPAVSLIGATTSTASFVAPLVATQQDVELTLTITDDEGATGQSSIKVPVRASIQQIIADAGQDQKVREFAEVFLDGRGSKTVSGSFSCRWSQLKGQTLVLKTPASCQASFIAPDISGTSQLELQLTVTDSNNQSATDTVLITVSNAVLGDLPDTGVNQCYDNSGEIPCGSAAFPRQDGDGGRDSVVQYLRKIGKGEKAFDFTKLDQFGDEVPDSSNDFACIRDNVTGLIWELKEPVISAPPASTLRAANNRYSFVNADPGNGGESGEAAPALSSCPSEADCGLGAYIEEVNETVYCGGANWRLPTTEELMSIADFGRLGEAHLLDPAFFRFEPDVAIQDNLFYWTRQTSAEGGGGISAWVFDIRNGNDNTVPKLETQLGFVRLVRSP
;
A
#
# COMPACT_ATOMS: atom_id res chain seq x y z
N MET A 1 13.78 59.25 -13.47
CA MET A 1 13.00 59.96 -12.44
C MET A 1 13.90 60.01 -11.20
N LEU A 2 14.41 61.23 -10.91
CA LEU A 2 15.11 61.75 -9.70
C LEU A 2 16.18 60.85 -9.00
N GLN A 3 17.37 61.30 -8.60
CA GLN A 3 17.80 62.65 -8.20
C GLN A 3 19.33 62.81 -8.30
N ILE A 4 19.75 64.04 -8.53
CA ILE A 4 21.11 64.55 -8.72
C ILE A 4 21.75 64.88 -7.36
N GLN A 5 23.04 64.59 -7.17
CA GLN A 5 23.94 65.52 -6.46
C GLN A 5 25.41 65.29 -6.83
N ARG A 6 26.00 66.29 -7.51
CA ARG A 6 27.45 66.52 -7.61
C ARG A 6 27.88 67.38 -6.42
N CYS A 7 29.03 67.09 -5.83
CA CYS A 7 29.86 68.09 -5.13
C CYS A 7 31.34 67.80 -5.35
N PHE A 8 32.01 68.82 -5.88
CA PHE A 8 33.45 68.98 -6.07
C PHE A 8 34.01 69.62 -4.80
N ILE A 9 35.03 69.05 -4.13
CA ILE A 9 35.79 69.78 -3.10
C ILE A 9 37.29 69.46 -3.22
N LEU A 10 38.05 70.54 -3.40
CA LEU A 10 39.52 70.68 -3.35
C LEU A 10 40.11 70.07 -2.07
N PHE A 11 41.28 69.41 -2.17
CA PHE A 11 42.20 69.28 -1.03
C PHE A 11 43.31 70.33 -1.13
N LEU A 12 43.25 71.28 -0.20
CA LEU A 12 44.24 72.32 0.07
C LEU A 12 45.46 71.74 0.79
N LEU A 13 46.64 72.20 0.37
CA LEU A 13 47.87 72.25 1.17
C LEU A 13 47.56 72.91 2.54
N SER A 14 47.95 72.26 3.64
CA SER A 14 48.11 72.93 4.93
C SER A 14 49.36 72.41 5.62
N ALA A 15 50.36 73.29 5.70
CA ALA A 15 51.52 73.15 6.56
C ALA A 15 51.10 73.47 8.00
N ALA A 16 51.39 72.57 8.94
CA ALA A 16 51.31 72.84 10.37
C ALA A 16 52.70 72.67 10.99
N LEU A 17 53.37 73.80 11.14
CA LEU A 17 54.49 73.99 12.07
C LEU A 17 53.93 73.94 13.51
N LEU A 18 54.44 73.01 14.31
CA LEU A 18 54.45 73.05 15.78
C LEU A 18 55.92 72.76 16.13
N GLY A 19 56.70 73.66 16.71
CA GLY A 19 56.40 74.45 17.90
C GLY A 19 57.38 73.99 18.99
N CYS A 20 58.68 74.21 18.77
CA CYS A 20 59.72 73.86 19.73
C CYS A 20 59.77 74.95 20.81
N GLY A 21 59.19 74.66 21.98
CA GLY A 21 59.29 75.48 23.18
C GLY A 21 60.54 75.10 23.97
N GLY A 22 61.51 75.99 24.02
CA GLY A 22 62.68 75.89 24.88
C GLY A 22 62.36 76.26 26.33
N GLY A 23 62.99 75.55 27.27
CA GLY A 23 63.06 75.90 28.68
C GLY A 23 64.35 75.31 29.25
N GLY A 24 65.37 76.16 29.39
CA GLY A 24 66.69 75.78 29.90
C GLY A 24 66.71 75.50 31.40
N GLY A 25 67.60 74.59 31.81
CA GLY A 25 67.84 74.28 33.21
C GLY A 25 68.97 73.27 33.40
N SER A 26 70.18 73.79 33.59
CA SER A 26 71.36 73.19 34.25
C SER A 26 71.92 71.87 33.71
N ASP A 27 73.12 71.99 33.13
CA ASP A 27 74.10 70.92 32.97
C ASP A 27 74.37 70.20 34.30
N SER A 28 74.00 68.92 34.35
CA SER A 28 74.83 67.90 34.98
C SER A 28 75.21 66.90 33.90
N ASN A 29 76.45 67.01 33.44
CA ASN A 29 77.09 66.11 32.51
C ASN A 29 77.17 64.69 33.12
N THR A 30 76.20 63.85 32.76
CA THR A 30 76.40 62.41 32.64
C THR A 30 76.16 62.05 31.17
N GLY A 31 77.22 62.05 30.36
CA GLY A 31 77.18 61.52 29.00
C GLY A 31 76.85 60.03 29.03
N GLY A 32 75.55 59.72 29.01
CA GLY A 32 75.02 58.40 28.68
C GLY A 32 74.37 58.48 27.30
N THR A 33 74.89 57.72 26.34
CA THR A 33 74.26 57.52 25.02
C THR A 33 72.81 57.08 25.20
N ALA A 34 71.85 57.85 24.67
CA ALA A 34 70.43 57.51 24.74
C ALA A 34 70.16 56.23 23.95
N ALA A 35 69.73 55.17 24.65
CA ALA A 35 69.44 53.89 24.02
C ALA A 35 68.07 53.90 23.32
N SER A 36 67.95 53.22 22.17
CA SER A 36 66.69 53.09 21.42
C SER A 36 66.54 51.69 20.81
N VAL A 37 65.31 51.27 20.55
CA VAL A 37 64.96 50.04 19.81
C VAL A 37 63.86 50.38 18.80
N ASN A 38 63.94 49.79 17.62
CA ASN A 38 62.96 49.90 16.55
C ASN A 38 62.58 48.49 16.09
N ALA A 39 61.30 48.13 16.19
CA ALA A 39 60.73 46.82 15.83
C ALA A 39 60.59 46.62 14.31
N GLY A 40 60.76 47.67 13.52
CA GLY A 40 60.53 47.72 12.08
C GLY A 40 59.20 48.38 11.72
N LEU A 41 58.99 48.59 10.42
CA LEU A 41 57.70 49.06 9.89
C LEU A 41 56.68 47.93 9.90
N ASP A 42 55.40 48.29 9.99
CA ASP A 42 54.29 47.36 9.78
C ASP A 42 54.39 46.69 8.40
N GLN A 43 54.04 45.41 8.34
CA GLN A 43 54.15 44.59 7.14
C GLN A 43 52.77 44.07 6.72
N SER A 44 52.64 43.70 5.45
CA SER A 44 51.52 42.93 4.96
C SER A 44 52.05 41.71 4.21
N VAL A 45 51.43 40.55 4.45
CA VAL A 45 51.83 39.28 3.86
C VAL A 45 50.57 38.48 3.56
N ASP A 46 50.55 37.76 2.44
CA ASP A 46 49.47 36.79 2.20
C ASP A 46 49.61 35.63 3.20
N GLU A 47 48.52 34.98 3.55
CA GLU A 47 48.57 33.80 4.41
C GLU A 47 49.52 32.71 3.88
N THR A 48 50.05 31.88 4.77
CA THR A 48 51.02 30.80 4.48
C THR A 48 52.36 31.24 3.86
N ASN A 49 52.51 32.50 3.47
CA ASN A 49 53.76 33.07 3.01
C ASN A 49 54.67 33.48 4.19
N THR A 50 55.95 33.62 3.91
CA THR A 50 56.94 33.99 4.92
C THR A 50 57.14 35.51 5.00
N PHE A 51 57.33 36.02 6.23
CA PHE A 51 57.71 37.41 6.50
C PHE A 51 58.85 37.44 7.52
N THR A 52 59.56 38.57 7.65
CA THR A 52 60.71 38.67 8.55
C THR A 52 60.60 39.89 9.44
N LEU A 53 60.62 39.69 10.75
CA LEU A 53 60.75 40.75 11.75
C LEU A 53 62.23 41.06 11.95
N ARG A 54 62.59 42.35 11.92
CA ARG A 54 63.97 42.82 12.06
C ARG A 54 64.01 43.99 13.04
N ALA A 55 64.60 43.76 14.21
CA ALA A 55 64.82 44.82 15.19
C ALA A 55 66.19 45.49 14.97
N LEU A 56 66.22 46.81 15.12
CA LEU A 56 67.44 47.60 15.20
C LEU A 56 67.52 48.28 16.56
N ALA A 57 68.70 48.31 17.17
CA ALA A 57 68.89 48.95 18.46
C ALA A 57 70.26 49.62 18.58
N ASP A 58 70.32 50.66 19.41
CA ASP A 58 71.53 51.41 19.77
C ASP A 58 71.58 51.62 21.29
N PRO A 59 72.74 51.51 21.98
CA PRO A 59 74.06 51.11 21.46
C PRO A 59 74.11 49.62 21.10
N ALA A 60 75.04 49.20 20.23
CA ALA A 60 75.21 47.79 19.85
C ALA A 60 75.70 46.88 21.00
N GLY A 61 75.41 45.58 20.92
CA GLY A 61 75.95 44.56 21.82
C GLY A 61 75.02 44.07 22.94
N GLY A 62 73.75 44.50 22.98
CA GLY A 62 72.72 43.98 23.88
C GLY A 62 71.99 42.74 23.34
N SER A 63 70.90 42.34 24.00
CA SER A 63 70.10 41.16 23.64
C SER A 63 68.65 41.52 23.25
N PHE A 64 68.07 40.76 22.32
CA PHE A 64 66.68 40.91 21.89
C PHE A 64 65.79 39.80 22.47
N ALA A 65 64.53 40.13 22.72
CA ALA A 65 63.48 39.17 23.06
C ALA A 65 62.16 39.59 22.41
N TRP A 66 61.75 38.83 21.40
CA TRP A 66 60.49 38.95 20.70
C TRP A 66 59.40 38.12 21.36
N ARG A 67 58.19 38.70 21.48
CA ARG A 67 56.96 37.97 21.82
C ARG A 67 55.81 38.41 20.92
N GLN A 68 54.90 37.49 20.66
CA GLN A 68 53.61 37.82 20.06
C GLN A 68 52.66 38.32 21.15
N LEU A 69 52.01 39.46 20.92
CA LEU A 69 51.05 40.05 21.84
C LEU A 69 49.61 39.64 21.51
N SER A 70 49.26 39.57 20.23
CA SER A 70 47.92 39.22 19.77
C SER A 70 47.90 38.64 18.36
N GLY A 71 46.74 38.12 17.96
CA GLY A 71 46.54 37.44 16.68
C GLY A 71 46.63 35.92 16.79
N ALA A 72 46.49 35.22 15.66
CA ALA A 72 46.62 33.76 15.61
C ALA A 72 48.04 33.33 15.99
N GLU A 73 48.16 32.29 16.82
CA GLU A 73 49.46 31.81 17.29
C GLU A 73 50.35 31.41 16.11
N ILE A 74 51.59 31.90 16.11
CA ILE A 74 52.57 31.61 15.07
C ILE A 74 53.73 30.78 15.65
N ALA A 75 54.12 29.73 14.95
CA ALA A 75 55.30 28.95 15.31
C ALA A 75 56.57 29.80 15.19
N GLY A 76 57.52 29.63 16.12
CA GLY A 76 58.79 30.36 16.12
C GLY A 76 58.85 31.57 17.07
N MET A 77 57.83 31.73 17.93
CA MET A 77 57.78 32.75 18.98
C MET A 77 57.62 32.09 20.37
N PRO A 78 58.19 32.66 21.46
CA PRO A 78 59.08 33.82 21.49
C PRO A 78 60.45 33.53 20.85
N SER A 79 61.19 34.57 20.47
CA SER A 79 62.50 34.45 19.82
C SER A 79 63.50 35.45 20.40
N THR A 80 64.79 35.07 20.51
CA THR A 80 65.85 35.95 21.03
C THR A 80 66.74 36.55 19.94
N SER A 81 66.46 36.26 18.66
CA SER A 81 67.24 36.77 17.52
C SER A 81 66.83 38.20 17.16
N ALA A 82 67.80 39.03 16.72
CA ALA A 82 67.52 40.35 16.17
C ALA A 82 66.68 40.30 14.88
N SER A 83 66.76 39.18 14.14
CA SER A 83 66.02 38.92 12.91
C SER A 83 65.38 37.53 12.98
N VAL A 84 64.06 37.44 12.80
CA VAL A 84 63.30 36.18 12.80
C VAL A 84 62.41 36.11 11.57
N THR A 85 62.50 35.01 10.81
CA THR A 85 61.61 34.73 9.68
C THR A 85 60.53 33.76 10.14
N LEU A 86 59.28 34.13 9.91
CA LEU A 86 58.09 33.40 10.35
C LEU A 86 57.19 33.13 9.13
N THR A 87 56.31 32.14 9.23
CA THR A 87 55.30 31.82 8.21
C THR A 87 53.93 32.28 8.71
N ALA A 88 53.25 33.14 7.95
CA ALA A 88 51.92 33.62 8.31
C ALA A 88 50.94 32.43 8.45
N PRO A 89 50.07 32.42 9.48
CA PRO A 89 49.05 31.37 9.64
C PRO A 89 48.02 31.44 8.50
N ALA A 90 47.35 30.32 8.24
CA ALA A 90 46.16 30.30 7.39
C ALA A 90 45.01 31.04 8.10
N VAL A 91 44.27 31.88 7.38
CA VAL A 91 43.23 32.74 7.94
C VAL A 91 42.08 32.96 6.96
N LYS A 92 40.84 32.75 7.44
CA LYS A 92 39.61 32.96 6.65
C LYS A 92 39.22 34.42 6.41
N THR A 93 39.83 35.34 7.15
CA THR A 93 39.60 36.77 7.00
C THR A 93 40.89 37.52 7.32
N ASP A 94 41.11 38.65 6.66
CA ASP A 94 42.25 39.52 6.92
C ASP A 94 42.38 39.79 8.43
N SER A 95 43.57 39.55 8.98
CA SER A 95 43.82 39.66 10.42
C SER A 95 45.18 40.27 10.70
N ASN A 96 45.36 40.79 11.92
CA ASN A 96 46.62 41.41 12.34
C ASN A 96 47.29 40.57 13.42
N LEU A 97 48.59 40.32 13.24
CA LEU A 97 49.49 39.84 14.27
C LEU A 97 50.24 41.03 14.86
N VAL A 98 50.32 41.12 16.19
CA VAL A 98 51.06 42.20 16.87
C VAL A 98 52.25 41.59 17.59
N PHE A 99 53.43 42.14 17.33
CA PHE A 99 54.69 41.68 17.92
C PHE A 99 55.34 42.79 18.71
N GLN A 100 55.96 42.43 19.83
CA GLN A 100 56.77 43.33 20.63
C GLN A 100 58.18 42.78 20.75
N VAL A 101 59.17 43.62 20.49
CA VAL A 101 60.58 43.35 20.82
C VAL A 101 60.94 44.06 22.10
N THR A 102 61.63 43.35 23.00
CA THR A 102 62.35 43.95 24.12
C THR A 102 63.85 43.91 23.81
N TYR A 103 64.51 45.07 23.86
CA TYR A 103 65.96 45.18 23.78
C TYR A 103 66.54 45.46 25.16
N THR A 104 67.47 44.63 25.61
CA THR A 104 68.25 44.84 26.84
C THR A 104 69.64 45.32 26.46
N THR A 105 69.93 46.59 26.75
CA THR A 105 71.26 47.20 26.51
C THR A 105 72.37 46.49 27.31
N PRO A 106 73.66 46.64 26.94
CA PRO A 106 74.78 46.11 27.73
C PRO A 106 74.83 46.61 29.19
N SER A 107 74.21 47.77 29.47
CA SER A 107 74.10 48.36 30.81
C SER A 107 72.89 47.87 31.60
N GLY A 108 72.07 46.98 31.03
CA GLY A 108 70.91 46.35 31.68
C GLY A 108 69.58 47.09 31.54
N GLN A 109 69.52 48.20 30.78
CA GLN A 109 68.27 48.92 30.50
C GLN A 109 67.41 48.16 29.47
N ASN A 110 66.12 48.00 29.74
CA ASN A 110 65.12 47.42 28.83
C ASN A 110 64.34 48.50 28.08
N LEU A 111 64.21 48.32 26.77
CA LEU A 111 63.40 49.16 25.88
C LEU A 111 62.47 48.26 25.07
N THR A 112 61.30 48.76 24.70
CA THR A 112 60.32 48.01 23.92
C THR A 112 59.84 48.80 22.72
N ASP A 113 59.58 48.11 21.62
CA ASP A 113 58.87 48.64 20.47
C ASP A 113 57.97 47.56 19.85
N GLU A 114 56.96 47.98 19.10
CA GLU A 114 55.94 47.11 18.51
C GLU A 114 55.82 47.27 17.01
N THR A 115 55.44 46.19 16.33
CA THR A 115 55.13 46.20 14.90
C THR A 115 53.96 45.27 14.61
N GLN A 116 53.17 45.60 13.61
CA GLN A 116 52.04 44.81 13.15
C GLN A 116 52.31 44.14 11.82
N VAL A 117 51.81 42.90 11.68
CA VAL A 117 51.80 42.17 10.41
C VAL A 117 50.37 41.86 10.04
N ARG A 118 49.88 42.50 8.98
CA ARG A 118 48.57 42.26 8.39
C ARG A 118 48.66 41.03 7.49
N VAL A 119 48.02 39.94 7.91
CA VAL A 119 47.85 38.72 7.13
C VAL A 119 46.63 38.90 6.22
N ILE A 120 46.83 38.77 4.92
CA ILE A 120 45.77 38.86 3.90
C ILE A 120 45.26 37.46 3.61
N ALA A 121 43.96 37.24 3.79
CA ALA A 121 43.29 35.98 3.46
C ALA A 121 43.19 35.79 1.93
N LYS A 122 43.37 34.56 1.47
CA LYS A 122 43.46 34.13 0.07
C LYS A 122 42.74 32.78 -0.13
N ASN A 123 41.42 32.82 -0.22
CA ASN A 123 40.62 31.67 -0.60
C ASN A 123 40.90 31.22 -2.06
N GLN A 124 41.07 29.91 -2.26
CA GLN A 124 41.20 29.21 -3.52
C GLN A 124 40.01 28.27 -3.76
N SER A 125 39.49 28.25 -5.00
CA SER A 125 38.43 27.30 -5.36
C SER A 125 38.80 25.83 -5.08
N PRO A 126 37.88 25.03 -4.52
CA PRO A 126 38.11 23.61 -4.29
C PRO A 126 38.16 22.82 -5.60
N VAL A 127 38.73 21.61 -5.54
CA VAL A 127 38.93 20.72 -6.69
C VAL A 127 37.95 19.55 -6.63
N ALA A 128 37.03 19.48 -7.61
CA ALA A 128 36.07 18.40 -7.74
C ALA A 128 36.66 17.20 -8.50
N VAL A 129 36.76 16.05 -7.83
CA VAL A 129 37.28 14.79 -8.38
C VAL A 129 36.16 13.78 -8.49
N LEU A 130 35.82 13.37 -9.71
CA LEU A 130 34.67 12.51 -9.99
C LEU A 130 35.09 11.13 -10.47
N GLN A 131 34.41 10.09 -9.98
CA GLN A 131 34.64 8.71 -10.41
C GLN A 131 33.33 7.92 -10.45
N ILE A 132 33.16 7.07 -11.46
CA ILE A 132 32.08 6.08 -11.50
C ILE A 132 32.51 4.91 -10.63
N THR A 133 31.80 4.68 -9.52
CA THR A 133 32.11 3.61 -8.56
C THR A 133 31.30 2.34 -8.81
N GLN A 134 30.11 2.47 -9.42
CA GLN A 134 29.27 1.35 -9.82
C GLN A 134 28.49 1.66 -11.11
N PRO A 135 28.19 0.64 -11.95
CA PRO A 135 28.77 -0.71 -11.91
C PRO A 135 30.26 -0.70 -12.33
N SER A 136 30.99 -1.78 -12.02
CA SER A 136 32.41 -1.91 -12.43
C SER A 136 32.60 -2.16 -13.92
N ILE A 137 31.54 -2.51 -14.64
CA ILE A 137 31.54 -2.76 -16.08
C ILE A 137 30.72 -1.66 -16.76
N LEU A 138 31.36 -0.96 -17.71
CA LEU A 138 30.75 0.04 -18.56
C LEU A 138 30.69 -0.47 -20.02
N PRO A 139 29.74 0.00 -20.85
CA PRO A 139 28.62 0.91 -20.53
C PRO A 139 27.54 0.31 -19.62
N VAL A 140 26.85 1.16 -18.85
CA VAL A 140 25.80 0.75 -17.91
C VAL A 140 24.57 0.25 -18.66
N ALA A 141 24.15 -0.99 -18.39
CA ALA A 141 22.96 -1.55 -18.99
C ALA A 141 21.68 -0.97 -18.34
N GLN A 142 20.61 -0.88 -19.14
CA GLN A 142 19.30 -0.41 -18.67
C GLN A 142 18.85 -1.17 -17.42
N GLY A 143 18.27 -0.45 -16.45
CA GLY A 143 17.79 -1.01 -15.18
C GLY A 143 18.87 -1.15 -14.09
N PHE A 144 20.16 -1.10 -14.44
CA PHE A 144 21.24 -1.05 -13.45
C PHE A 144 21.43 0.37 -12.91
N THR A 145 21.91 0.46 -11.67
CA THR A 145 22.21 1.75 -11.03
C THR A 145 23.66 2.16 -11.31
N ALA A 146 23.84 3.38 -11.80
CA ALA A 146 25.14 4.04 -11.89
C ALA A 146 25.36 4.89 -10.63
N VAL A 147 26.53 4.79 -10.01
CA VAL A 147 26.91 5.57 -8.82
C VAL A 147 28.19 6.35 -9.12
N ILE A 148 28.14 7.65 -8.89
CA ILE A 148 29.24 8.59 -9.09
C ILE A 148 29.65 9.11 -7.72
N SER A 149 30.93 8.97 -7.38
CA SER A 149 31.52 9.49 -6.14
C SER A 149 32.35 10.74 -6.41
N ALA A 150 32.21 11.71 -5.51
CA ALA A 150 33.05 12.90 -5.39
C ALA A 150 33.82 12.93 -4.06
N THR A 151 33.95 11.79 -3.37
CA THR A 151 34.63 11.68 -2.06
C THR A 151 36.11 12.06 -2.09
N ASP A 152 36.73 12.01 -3.27
CA ASP A 152 38.14 12.36 -3.46
C ASP A 152 38.31 13.85 -3.82
N SER A 153 37.23 14.64 -3.77
CA SER A 153 37.28 16.10 -3.91
C SER A 153 37.89 16.72 -2.66
N TYR A 154 38.64 17.79 -2.82
CA TYR A 154 39.37 18.43 -1.71
C TYR A 154 39.45 19.94 -1.90
N ASP A 155 39.74 20.63 -0.79
CA ASP A 155 40.03 22.05 -0.76
C ASP A 155 41.54 22.30 -0.89
N LEU A 156 41.93 23.39 -1.55
CA LEU A 156 43.34 23.77 -1.71
C LEU A 156 43.84 24.61 -0.55
N ASP A 157 42.94 25.24 0.21
CA ASP A 157 43.29 26.04 1.36
C ASP A 157 43.60 25.15 2.56
N ALA A 158 44.66 25.49 3.30
CA ALA A 158 45.19 24.65 4.36
C ALA A 158 44.19 24.45 5.52
N ASP A 159 43.28 25.41 5.72
CA ASP A 159 42.18 25.40 6.68
C ASP A 159 40.79 25.33 6.01
N GLY A 160 40.75 25.11 4.69
CA GLY A 160 39.54 25.04 3.88
C GLY A 160 38.84 23.68 3.96
N SER A 161 37.53 23.67 3.74
CA SER A 161 36.73 22.45 3.68
C SER A 161 35.51 22.58 2.76
N ILE A 162 35.17 21.49 2.05
CA ILE A 162 33.97 21.46 1.19
C ILE A 162 32.71 21.36 2.06
N VAL A 163 31.79 22.31 1.91
CA VAL A 163 30.55 22.39 2.69
C VAL A 163 29.28 22.08 1.90
N SER A 164 29.33 22.10 0.56
CA SER A 164 28.17 21.76 -0.25
C SER A 164 28.51 21.09 -1.59
N TYR A 165 27.56 20.29 -2.07
CA TYR A 165 27.59 19.58 -3.35
C TYR A 165 26.31 19.87 -4.10
N ALA A 166 26.39 20.06 -5.42
CA ALA A 166 25.23 20.26 -6.29
C ALA A 166 25.46 19.57 -7.65
N TRP A 167 24.76 18.44 -7.85
CA TRP A 167 24.77 17.68 -9.09
C TRP A 167 23.64 18.12 -10.02
N VAL A 168 23.98 18.32 -11.29
CA VAL A 168 23.02 18.65 -12.34
C VAL A 168 23.31 17.78 -13.56
N GLN A 169 22.26 17.20 -14.14
CA GLN A 169 22.36 16.61 -15.47
C GLN A 169 22.38 17.72 -16.51
N THR A 170 23.41 17.74 -17.36
CA THR A 170 23.61 18.78 -18.38
C THR A 170 23.32 18.28 -19.79
N SER A 171 23.43 16.97 -20.05
CA SER A 171 23.14 16.39 -21.36
C SER A 171 22.77 14.90 -21.26
N GLY A 172 22.32 14.34 -22.38
CA GLY A 172 21.98 12.93 -22.53
C GLY A 172 20.54 12.56 -22.16
N PRO A 173 20.22 11.27 -22.12
CA PRO A 173 18.92 10.75 -21.70
C PRO A 173 18.52 11.25 -20.31
N ALA A 174 17.31 11.78 -20.14
CA ALA A 174 16.85 12.29 -18.86
C ALA A 174 16.85 11.20 -17.77
N VAL A 175 17.47 11.48 -16.62
CA VAL A 175 17.52 10.58 -15.47
C VAL A 175 17.07 11.27 -14.19
N SER A 176 16.51 10.50 -13.27
CA SER A 176 16.24 10.98 -11.91
C SER A 176 17.47 10.74 -11.04
N LEU A 177 18.10 11.82 -10.58
CA LEU A 177 19.25 11.76 -9.69
C LEU A 177 18.82 11.56 -8.24
N ILE A 178 19.44 10.61 -7.56
CA ILE A 178 19.37 10.39 -6.11
C ILE A 178 20.69 10.89 -5.50
N GLY A 179 20.62 11.62 -4.39
CA GLY A 179 21.82 12.17 -3.74
C GLY A 179 22.40 13.43 -4.42
N ALA A 180 21.57 14.17 -5.16
CA ALA A 180 22.01 15.32 -5.97
C ALA A 180 22.66 16.47 -5.17
N THR A 181 22.53 16.48 -3.84
CA THR A 181 23.18 17.45 -2.94
C THR A 181 24.20 16.83 -1.99
N THR A 182 24.70 15.65 -2.32
CA THR A 182 25.64 14.89 -1.48
C THR A 182 26.93 14.57 -2.25
N SER A 183 27.94 14.06 -1.55
CA SER A 183 29.22 13.66 -2.15
C SER A 183 29.09 12.46 -3.11
N THR A 184 27.95 11.78 -3.14
CA THR A 184 27.67 10.68 -4.07
C THR A 184 26.32 10.86 -4.74
N ALA A 185 26.27 10.80 -6.07
CA ALA A 185 25.01 10.80 -6.82
C ALA A 185 24.80 9.47 -7.54
N SER A 186 23.56 9.06 -7.69
CA SER A 186 23.23 7.84 -8.44
C SER A 186 21.97 7.98 -9.29
N PHE A 187 21.86 7.18 -10.34
CA PHE A 187 20.66 7.07 -11.16
C PHE A 187 20.50 5.66 -11.73
N VAL A 188 19.27 5.28 -12.07
CA VAL A 188 18.99 4.04 -12.82
C VAL A 188 19.15 4.32 -14.32
N ALA A 189 19.99 3.54 -15.00
CA ALA A 189 20.26 3.71 -16.42
C ALA A 189 18.97 3.54 -17.25
N PRO A 190 18.65 4.51 -18.13
CA PRO A 190 17.42 4.49 -18.91
C PRO A 190 17.49 3.52 -20.09
N LEU A 191 16.34 3.28 -20.72
CA LEU A 191 16.26 2.51 -21.95
C LEU A 191 16.60 3.39 -23.16
N VAL A 192 17.64 3.03 -23.91
CA VAL A 192 18.11 3.79 -25.08
C VAL A 192 18.29 2.88 -26.30
N ALA A 193 17.92 3.36 -27.49
CA ALA A 193 18.07 2.61 -28.74
C ALA A 193 19.50 2.58 -29.29
N THR A 194 20.31 3.59 -28.94
CA THR A 194 21.73 3.68 -29.28
C THR A 194 22.53 3.98 -28.03
N GLN A 195 23.82 3.67 -28.01
CA GLN A 195 24.67 3.98 -26.86
C GLN A 195 24.77 5.50 -26.74
N GLN A 196 24.48 6.03 -25.54
CA GLN A 196 24.44 7.45 -25.24
C GLN A 196 25.08 7.70 -23.88
N ASP A 197 25.70 8.86 -23.71
CA ASP A 197 26.24 9.28 -22.42
C ASP A 197 25.22 10.13 -21.67
N VAL A 198 25.06 9.86 -20.37
CA VAL A 198 24.46 10.81 -19.43
C VAL A 198 25.57 11.69 -18.90
N GLU A 199 25.51 13.00 -19.16
CA GLU A 199 26.52 13.95 -18.71
C GLU A 199 26.04 14.68 -17.45
N LEU A 200 26.83 14.57 -16.40
CA LEU A 200 26.56 15.19 -15.10
C LEU A 200 27.65 16.20 -14.78
N THR A 201 27.26 17.33 -14.20
CA THR A 201 28.17 18.33 -13.66
C THR A 201 27.96 18.44 -12.15
N LEU A 202 29.04 18.36 -11.40
CA LEU A 202 29.07 18.66 -9.97
C LEU A 202 29.63 20.07 -9.76
N THR A 203 28.94 20.88 -8.96
CA THR A 203 29.49 22.07 -8.33
C THR A 203 29.70 21.79 -6.84
N ILE A 204 30.90 22.06 -6.33
CA ILE A 204 31.20 22.04 -4.90
C ILE A 204 31.52 23.45 -4.41
N THR A 205 31.21 23.74 -3.15
CA THR A 205 31.49 25.03 -2.51
C THR A 205 32.27 24.80 -1.22
N ASP A 206 33.32 25.58 -1.00
CA ASP A 206 34.09 25.60 0.24
C ASP A 206 33.44 26.42 1.35
N ASP A 207 34.00 26.36 2.55
CA ASP A 207 33.54 27.06 3.75
C ASP A 207 33.80 28.58 3.75
N GLU A 208 34.48 29.09 2.74
CA GLU A 208 34.69 30.52 2.49
C GLU A 208 33.91 31.03 1.26
N GLY A 209 33.13 30.17 0.62
CA GLY A 209 32.18 30.45 -0.44
C GLY A 209 32.72 30.38 -1.88
N ALA A 210 33.97 30.00 -2.12
CA ALA A 210 34.44 29.75 -3.48
C ALA A 210 33.93 28.40 -4.00
N THR A 211 33.94 28.24 -5.32
CA THR A 211 33.29 27.11 -5.99
C THR A 211 34.22 26.42 -6.96
N GLY A 212 34.16 25.09 -6.97
CA GLY A 212 34.80 24.22 -7.95
C GLY A 212 33.77 23.46 -8.78
N GLN A 213 34.09 23.16 -10.03
CA GLN A 213 33.21 22.38 -10.92
C GLN A 213 33.96 21.27 -11.65
N SER A 214 33.27 20.14 -11.87
CA SER A 214 33.75 19.05 -12.70
C SER A 214 32.59 18.33 -13.38
N SER A 215 32.83 17.76 -14.55
CA SER A 215 31.82 17.02 -15.33
C SER A 215 32.28 15.60 -15.61
N ILE A 216 31.32 14.68 -15.65
CA ILE A 216 31.56 13.27 -15.96
C ILE A 216 30.52 12.73 -16.94
N LYS A 217 30.97 11.88 -17.86
CA LYS A 217 30.11 11.18 -18.81
C LYS A 217 29.94 9.73 -18.39
N VAL A 218 28.69 9.32 -18.17
CA VAL A 218 28.33 7.96 -17.81
C VAL A 218 27.75 7.27 -19.04
N PRO A 219 28.49 6.34 -19.69
CA PRO A 219 28.02 5.70 -20.90
C PRO A 219 26.90 4.70 -20.59
N VAL A 220 25.76 4.82 -21.27
CA VAL A 220 24.60 3.94 -21.18
C VAL A 220 24.53 3.06 -22.41
N ARG A 221 24.44 1.74 -22.20
CA ARG A 221 24.45 0.73 -23.26
C ARG A 221 23.16 0.78 -24.09
N ALA A 222 23.27 0.64 -25.40
CA ALA A 222 22.13 0.41 -26.29
C ALA A 222 21.39 -0.88 -25.94
N SER A 223 20.05 -0.83 -25.92
CA SER A 223 19.20 -2.02 -25.86
C SER A 223 18.73 -2.43 -27.25
N ILE A 224 18.77 -3.72 -27.55
CA ILE A 224 18.14 -4.30 -28.74
C ILE A 224 16.61 -4.34 -28.62
N GLN A 225 16.10 -4.39 -27.38
CA GLN A 225 14.69 -4.39 -27.07
C GLN A 225 14.26 -2.95 -26.80
N GLN A 226 13.47 -2.37 -27.71
CA GLN A 226 13.05 -0.95 -27.64
C GLN A 226 11.80 -0.73 -26.76
N ILE A 227 11.06 -1.81 -26.49
CA ILE A 227 9.84 -1.82 -25.67
C ILE A 227 9.97 -2.97 -24.67
N ILE A 228 9.82 -2.65 -23.39
CA ILE A 228 9.71 -3.60 -22.30
C ILE A 228 8.27 -3.50 -21.81
N ALA A 229 7.45 -4.47 -22.21
CA ALA A 229 6.13 -4.64 -21.61
C ALA A 229 6.30 -5.26 -20.22
N ASP A 230 5.53 -4.78 -19.26
CA ASP A 230 5.50 -5.25 -17.88
C ASP A 230 4.03 -5.39 -17.47
N ALA A 231 3.53 -6.62 -17.44
CA ALA A 231 2.17 -6.96 -17.06
C ALA A 231 1.99 -7.01 -15.52
N GLY A 232 3.03 -6.70 -14.75
CA GLY A 232 3.05 -6.84 -13.31
C GLY A 232 3.29 -8.28 -12.86
N GLN A 233 3.19 -8.50 -11.54
CA GLN A 233 3.43 -9.81 -10.96
C GLN A 233 2.20 -10.73 -11.05
N ASP A 234 2.45 -12.04 -11.11
CA ASP A 234 1.43 -13.07 -10.97
C ASP A 234 0.62 -12.89 -9.67
N GLN A 235 -0.67 -13.18 -9.74
CA GLN A 235 -1.61 -12.96 -8.64
C GLN A 235 -2.27 -14.25 -8.18
N LYS A 236 -2.56 -14.32 -6.88
CA LYS A 236 -3.36 -15.39 -6.28
C LYS A 236 -4.59 -14.76 -5.63
N VAL A 237 -5.77 -15.13 -6.10
CA VAL A 237 -7.03 -14.55 -5.65
C VAL A 237 -8.05 -15.64 -5.35
N ARG A 238 -9.11 -15.28 -4.64
CA ARG A 238 -10.32 -16.08 -4.56
C ARG A 238 -11.24 -15.71 -5.71
N GLU A 239 -12.09 -16.64 -6.13
CA GLU A 239 -13.23 -16.30 -6.99
C GLU A 239 -14.05 -15.14 -6.42
N PHE A 240 -14.75 -14.42 -7.30
CA PHE A 240 -15.52 -13.21 -7.02
C PHE A 240 -14.73 -11.98 -6.55
N ALA A 241 -13.44 -12.11 -6.25
CA ALA A 241 -12.60 -10.96 -5.95
C ALA A 241 -12.36 -10.10 -7.20
N GLU A 242 -12.30 -8.78 -7.04
CA GLU A 242 -11.84 -7.89 -8.10
C GLU A 242 -10.30 -7.99 -8.23
N VAL A 243 -9.86 -8.29 -9.44
CA VAL A 243 -8.44 -8.39 -9.83
C VAL A 243 -8.04 -7.12 -10.56
N PHE A 244 -6.94 -6.51 -10.15
CA PHE A 244 -6.38 -5.32 -10.78
C PHE A 244 -5.13 -5.67 -11.58
N LEU A 245 -5.07 -5.20 -12.82
CA LEU A 245 -3.94 -5.37 -13.74
C LEU A 245 -3.28 -4.01 -13.94
N ASP A 246 -1.95 -3.95 -13.84
CA ASP A 246 -1.21 -2.69 -13.92
C ASP A 246 0.00 -2.80 -14.85
N GLY A 247 -0.15 -2.27 -16.05
CA GLY A 247 0.87 -2.22 -17.08
C GLY A 247 1.78 -0.99 -17.04
N ARG A 248 1.62 -0.09 -16.05
CA ARG A 248 2.34 1.20 -16.00
C ARG A 248 3.84 1.07 -15.78
N GLY A 249 4.31 -0.10 -15.34
CA GLY A 249 5.75 -0.42 -15.21
C GLY A 249 6.49 -0.52 -16.56
N SER A 250 5.74 -0.62 -17.66
CA SER A 250 6.27 -0.76 -19.01
C SER A 250 7.11 0.44 -19.44
N LYS A 251 8.12 0.21 -20.29
CA LYS A 251 9.08 1.23 -20.73
C LYS A 251 9.31 1.17 -22.22
N THR A 252 9.42 2.32 -22.87
CA THR A 252 9.78 2.45 -24.29
C THR A 252 10.90 3.46 -24.46
N VAL A 253 11.70 3.31 -25.52
CA VAL A 253 12.72 4.32 -25.88
C VAL A 253 12.08 5.66 -26.24
N SER A 254 10.87 5.65 -26.82
CA SER A 254 10.14 6.88 -27.17
C SER A 254 9.58 7.64 -25.96
N GLY A 255 9.54 7.01 -24.78
CA GLY A 255 8.96 7.56 -23.55
C GLY A 255 7.43 7.53 -23.47
N SER A 256 6.72 7.46 -24.60
CA SER A 256 5.25 7.36 -24.64
C SER A 256 4.78 6.03 -25.23
N PHE A 257 3.76 5.43 -24.61
CA PHE A 257 3.16 4.18 -25.05
C PHE A 257 1.66 4.09 -24.72
N SER A 258 1.00 3.12 -25.33
CA SER A 258 -0.37 2.70 -25.04
C SER A 258 -0.40 1.23 -24.66
N CYS A 259 -1.43 0.82 -23.90
CA CYS A 259 -1.58 -0.53 -23.39
C CYS A 259 -2.87 -1.17 -23.89
N ARG A 260 -2.86 -2.49 -24.07
CA ARG A 260 -4.06 -3.28 -24.29
C ARG A 260 -3.94 -4.64 -23.64
N TRP A 261 -4.92 -5.00 -22.83
CA TRP A 261 -5.07 -6.30 -22.20
C TRP A 261 -5.92 -7.23 -23.05
N SER A 262 -5.51 -8.49 -23.14
CA SER A 262 -6.27 -9.58 -23.73
C SER A 262 -6.14 -10.83 -22.85
N GLN A 263 -7.15 -11.70 -22.93
CA GLN A 263 -7.07 -13.01 -22.30
C GLN A 263 -6.54 -14.03 -23.30
N LEU A 264 -5.55 -14.83 -22.88
CA LEU A 264 -5.02 -15.93 -23.67
C LEU A 264 -5.64 -17.28 -23.28
N LYS A 265 -5.85 -17.50 -21.98
CA LYS A 265 -6.29 -18.80 -21.45
C LYS A 265 -7.23 -18.67 -20.27
N GLY A 266 -8.08 -19.68 -20.08
CA GLY A 266 -9.01 -19.81 -18.97
C GLY A 266 -10.46 -19.49 -19.35
N GLN A 267 -11.32 -19.41 -18.34
CA GLN A 267 -12.73 -19.03 -18.50
C GLN A 267 -12.85 -17.59 -19.00
N THR A 268 -13.71 -17.35 -19.99
CA THR A 268 -13.88 -16.02 -20.61
C THR A 268 -14.19 -14.95 -19.58
N LEU A 269 -13.36 -13.91 -19.54
CA LEU A 269 -13.48 -12.79 -18.60
C LEU A 269 -14.14 -11.58 -19.27
N VAL A 270 -14.83 -10.78 -18.45
CA VAL A 270 -15.27 -9.44 -18.82
C VAL A 270 -14.27 -8.43 -18.24
N LEU A 271 -13.34 -7.98 -19.07
CA LEU A 271 -12.34 -6.98 -18.67
C LEU A 271 -12.97 -5.58 -18.66
N LYS A 272 -12.80 -4.86 -17.55
CA LYS A 272 -13.04 -3.42 -17.44
C LYS A 272 -11.82 -2.67 -17.99
N THR A 273 -12.09 -1.67 -18.83
CA THR A 273 -11.08 -0.79 -19.46
C THR A 273 -9.88 -1.51 -20.09
N PRO A 274 -10.07 -2.55 -20.95
CA PRO A 274 -8.96 -3.36 -21.48
C PRO A 274 -7.99 -2.60 -22.39
N ALA A 275 -8.31 -1.38 -22.83
CA ALA A 275 -7.41 -0.53 -23.63
C ALA A 275 -6.62 0.50 -22.77
N SER A 276 -6.69 0.40 -21.45
CA SER A 276 -5.93 1.21 -20.50
C SER A 276 -4.75 0.39 -19.94
N CYS A 277 -3.70 1.07 -19.47
CA CYS A 277 -2.62 0.38 -18.75
C CYS A 277 -3.10 -0.16 -17.40
N GLN A 278 -4.17 0.40 -16.84
CA GLN A 278 -4.87 -0.16 -15.69
C GLN A 278 -6.20 -0.76 -16.14
N ALA A 279 -6.38 -2.05 -15.89
CA ALA A 279 -7.59 -2.80 -16.20
C ALA A 279 -7.99 -3.63 -14.98
N SER A 280 -9.25 -4.07 -14.92
CA SER A 280 -9.70 -4.99 -13.87
C SER A 280 -10.73 -5.98 -14.36
N PHE A 281 -10.96 -7.03 -13.59
CA PHE A 281 -12.06 -7.98 -13.82
C PHE A 281 -12.45 -8.64 -12.50
N ILE A 282 -13.61 -9.30 -12.48
CA ILE A 282 -14.04 -10.12 -11.33
C ILE A 282 -13.60 -11.56 -11.58
N ALA A 283 -12.87 -12.14 -10.63
CA ALA A 283 -12.45 -13.54 -10.72
C ALA A 283 -13.68 -14.45 -10.86
N PRO A 284 -13.67 -15.39 -11.83
CA PRO A 284 -14.86 -16.18 -12.12
C PRO A 284 -15.14 -17.24 -11.05
N ASP A 285 -16.38 -17.71 -11.01
CA ASP A 285 -16.81 -18.93 -10.31
C ASP A 285 -16.09 -20.16 -10.89
N ILE A 286 -15.41 -20.93 -10.04
CA ILE A 286 -14.60 -22.08 -10.43
C ILE A 286 -14.89 -23.31 -9.59
N SER A 287 -14.58 -24.49 -10.15
CA SER A 287 -14.48 -25.73 -9.39
C SER A 287 -13.02 -26.03 -9.04
N GLY A 288 -12.62 -25.72 -7.81
CA GLY A 288 -11.31 -26.08 -7.25
C GLY A 288 -10.26 -24.99 -7.47
N THR A 289 -9.30 -25.23 -8.37
CA THR A 289 -8.26 -24.24 -8.71
C THR A 289 -8.21 -24.02 -10.21
N SER A 290 -8.21 -22.76 -10.62
CA SER A 290 -8.17 -22.36 -12.03
C SER A 290 -6.99 -21.42 -12.29
N GLN A 291 -6.46 -21.47 -13.51
CA GLN A 291 -5.40 -20.58 -13.99
C GLN A 291 -5.91 -19.77 -15.17
N LEU A 292 -5.81 -18.45 -15.06
CA LEU A 292 -6.10 -17.48 -16.12
C LEU A 292 -4.79 -16.87 -16.58
N GLU A 293 -4.57 -16.82 -17.89
CA GLU A 293 -3.39 -16.17 -18.48
C GLU A 293 -3.85 -14.94 -19.26
N LEU A 294 -3.36 -13.78 -18.86
CA LEU A 294 -3.64 -12.51 -19.51
C LEU A 294 -2.36 -11.96 -20.13
N GLN A 295 -2.51 -11.30 -21.27
CA GLN A 295 -1.43 -10.65 -21.98
C GLN A 295 -1.64 -9.14 -22.01
N LEU A 296 -0.59 -8.42 -21.66
CA LEU A 296 -0.45 -7.00 -21.94
C LEU A 296 0.26 -6.84 -23.28
N THR A 297 -0.30 -6.05 -24.18
CA THR A 297 0.38 -5.51 -25.36
C THR A 297 0.69 -4.03 -25.13
N VAL A 298 1.96 -3.66 -25.26
CA VAL A 298 2.42 -2.27 -25.18
C VAL A 298 2.84 -1.81 -26.56
N THR A 299 2.26 -0.70 -27.02
CA THR A 299 2.55 -0.12 -28.34
C THR A 299 3.11 1.29 -28.18
N ASP A 300 4.29 1.54 -28.76
CA ASP A 300 4.94 2.85 -28.72
C ASP A 300 4.38 3.82 -29.78
N SER A 301 4.86 5.07 -29.76
CA SER A 301 4.49 6.10 -30.74
C SER A 301 4.92 5.81 -32.18
N ASN A 302 5.80 4.82 -32.40
CA ASN A 302 6.26 4.38 -33.72
C ASN A 302 5.46 3.16 -34.22
N ASN A 303 4.38 2.79 -33.53
CA ASN A 303 3.57 1.59 -33.78
C ASN A 303 4.35 0.26 -33.65
N GLN A 304 5.47 0.26 -32.94
CA GLN A 304 6.11 -0.99 -32.53
C GLN A 304 5.41 -1.53 -31.30
N SER A 305 5.41 -2.85 -31.11
CA SER A 305 4.78 -3.48 -29.96
C SER A 305 5.65 -4.55 -29.31
N ALA A 306 5.47 -4.72 -28.01
CA ALA A 306 5.95 -5.86 -27.24
C ALA A 306 4.82 -6.36 -26.34
N THR A 307 4.95 -7.60 -25.89
CA THR A 307 3.97 -8.23 -25.01
C THR A 307 4.62 -8.78 -23.76
N ASP A 308 3.82 -8.87 -22.71
CA ASP A 308 4.14 -9.57 -21.47
C ASP A 308 2.90 -10.27 -20.93
N THR A 309 3.06 -11.32 -20.13
CA THR A 309 1.95 -12.10 -19.59
C THR A 309 1.93 -12.09 -18.07
N VAL A 310 0.73 -12.21 -17.50
CA VAL A 310 0.52 -12.36 -16.07
C VAL A 310 -0.39 -13.57 -15.82
N LEU A 311 0.00 -14.40 -14.86
CA LEU A 311 -0.76 -15.57 -14.44
C LEU A 311 -1.61 -15.23 -13.21
N ILE A 312 -2.91 -15.49 -13.30
CA ILE A 312 -3.84 -15.34 -12.18
C ILE A 312 -4.29 -16.73 -11.74
N THR A 313 -3.91 -17.11 -10.52
CA THR A 313 -4.36 -18.36 -9.90
C THR A 313 -5.58 -18.07 -9.03
N VAL A 314 -6.72 -18.64 -9.42
CA VAL A 314 -8.00 -18.49 -8.72
C VAL A 314 -8.25 -19.73 -7.86
N SER A 315 -8.70 -19.51 -6.63
CA SER A 315 -9.08 -20.54 -5.66
C SER A 315 -10.52 -20.32 -5.19
N ASN A 316 -11.19 -21.38 -4.74
CA ASN A 316 -12.57 -21.28 -4.23
C ASN A 316 -12.70 -20.25 -3.10
N ALA A 317 -13.83 -19.55 -3.10
CA ALA A 317 -14.29 -18.75 -1.98
C ALA A 317 -15.04 -19.65 -0.99
N VAL A 318 -14.98 -19.30 0.29
CA VAL A 318 -15.77 -20.00 1.32
C VAL A 318 -17.12 -19.31 1.38
N LEU A 319 -18.05 -19.73 0.51
CA LEU A 319 -19.42 -19.19 0.46
C LEU A 319 -20.43 -20.00 1.29
N GLY A 320 -19.97 -21.08 1.95
CA GLY A 320 -20.84 -21.99 2.71
C GLY A 320 -21.52 -23.06 1.86
N ASP A 321 -22.01 -24.09 2.55
CA ASP A 321 -22.67 -25.26 1.94
C ASP A 321 -24.20 -25.08 1.84
N LEU A 322 -24.70 -23.88 2.15
CA LEU A 322 -26.12 -23.53 2.09
C LEU A 322 -26.38 -22.48 1.00
N PRO A 323 -27.60 -22.41 0.42
CA PRO A 323 -28.01 -21.40 -0.55
C PRO A 323 -28.06 -19.95 -0.05
N ASP A 324 -27.62 -19.68 1.19
CA ASP A 324 -27.74 -18.41 1.90
C ASP A 324 -29.19 -18.03 2.23
N THR A 325 -29.46 -16.79 2.64
CA THR A 325 -30.78 -16.36 3.16
C THR A 325 -31.73 -15.83 2.08
N GLY A 326 -31.23 -15.51 0.89
CA GLY A 326 -31.97 -14.77 -0.12
C GLY A 326 -32.08 -13.26 0.16
N VAL A 327 -31.28 -12.70 1.07
CA VAL A 327 -31.26 -11.26 1.34
C VAL A 327 -30.01 -10.65 0.69
N ASN A 328 -30.18 -10.10 -0.50
CA ASN A 328 -29.09 -9.46 -1.26
C ASN A 328 -29.10 -7.93 -1.20
N GLN A 329 -29.96 -7.34 -0.37
CA GLN A 329 -30.07 -5.89 -0.18
C GLN A 329 -29.48 -5.47 1.17
N CYS A 330 -29.00 -4.24 1.23
CA CYS A 330 -28.45 -3.63 2.43
C CYS A 330 -29.25 -2.38 2.79
N TYR A 331 -29.29 -2.03 4.08
CA TYR A 331 -30.14 -0.99 4.63
C TYR A 331 -29.37 -0.07 5.59
N ASP A 332 -29.79 1.18 5.67
CA ASP A 332 -29.51 2.06 6.80
C ASP A 332 -30.78 2.32 7.62
N ASN A 333 -30.73 3.28 8.54
CA ASN A 333 -31.88 3.65 9.38
C ASN A 333 -33.03 4.32 8.59
N SER A 334 -32.83 4.64 7.31
CA SER A 334 -33.77 5.38 6.46
C SER A 334 -34.28 4.58 5.26
N GLY A 335 -33.59 3.50 4.86
CA GLY A 335 -34.02 2.62 3.78
C GLY A 335 -32.88 1.83 3.17
N GLU A 336 -33.10 1.36 1.94
CA GLU A 336 -32.11 0.58 1.17
C GLU A 336 -30.92 1.44 0.75
N ILE A 337 -29.72 0.87 0.84
CA ILE A 337 -28.44 1.46 0.44
C ILE A 337 -27.62 0.45 -0.36
N PRO A 338 -26.61 0.90 -1.13
CA PRO A 338 -25.62 -0.01 -1.69
C PRO A 338 -24.90 -0.80 -0.58
N CYS A 339 -24.74 -2.11 -0.79
CA CYS A 339 -23.92 -2.95 0.07
C CYS A 339 -22.43 -2.52 0.05
N GLY A 340 -21.69 -2.89 1.09
CA GLY A 340 -20.30 -2.51 1.33
C GLY A 340 -20.14 -1.19 2.10
N SER A 341 -21.19 -0.71 2.76
CA SER A 341 -21.14 0.53 3.53
C SER A 341 -20.27 0.39 4.78
N ALA A 342 -19.26 1.25 4.93
CA ALA A 342 -18.43 1.28 6.13
C ALA A 342 -19.20 1.70 7.39
N ALA A 343 -20.30 2.43 7.23
CA ALA A 343 -21.15 2.87 8.34
C ALA A 343 -22.12 1.78 8.81
N PHE A 344 -22.49 0.86 7.92
CA PHE A 344 -23.38 -0.27 8.19
C PHE A 344 -22.75 -1.56 7.66
N PRO A 345 -21.63 -2.00 8.25
CA PRO A 345 -20.87 -3.13 7.73
C PRO A 345 -21.50 -4.47 8.14
N ARG A 346 -21.23 -5.52 7.34
CA ARG A 346 -21.60 -6.92 7.62
C ARG A 346 -23.11 -7.15 7.64
N GLN A 347 -23.81 -6.47 6.75
CA GLN A 347 -25.17 -6.84 6.44
C GLN A 347 -25.20 -8.14 5.64
N ASP A 348 -26.36 -8.77 5.58
CA ASP A 348 -26.50 -10.07 4.93
C ASP A 348 -26.08 -10.02 3.45
N GLY A 349 -26.55 -8.99 2.73
CA GLY A 349 -26.15 -8.72 1.35
C GLY A 349 -24.68 -8.35 1.15
N ASP A 350 -23.90 -8.12 2.21
CA ASP A 350 -22.44 -7.91 2.11
C ASP A 350 -21.65 -9.22 1.99
N GLY A 351 -22.27 -10.36 2.31
CA GLY A 351 -21.59 -11.64 2.49
C GLY A 351 -22.24 -12.80 1.75
N GLY A 352 -21.63 -13.97 1.94
CA GLY A 352 -22.18 -15.24 1.47
C GLY A 352 -22.44 -15.30 -0.05
N ARG A 353 -23.33 -16.20 -0.45
CA ARG A 353 -23.68 -16.40 -1.86
C ARG A 353 -24.54 -15.26 -2.39
N ASP A 354 -25.32 -14.60 -1.53
CA ASP A 354 -26.21 -13.52 -1.95
C ASP A 354 -25.45 -12.29 -2.48
N SER A 355 -24.29 -11.98 -1.91
CA SER A 355 -23.43 -10.86 -2.35
C SER A 355 -22.82 -11.03 -3.75
N VAL A 356 -22.80 -12.27 -4.28
CA VAL A 356 -22.14 -12.61 -5.54
C VAL A 356 -23.07 -13.24 -6.56
N VAL A 357 -24.39 -13.15 -6.36
CA VAL A 357 -25.44 -13.75 -7.20
C VAL A 357 -25.21 -13.59 -8.72
N GLN A 358 -24.78 -12.41 -9.16
CA GLN A 358 -24.55 -12.09 -10.56
C GLN A 358 -23.38 -12.86 -11.20
N TYR A 359 -22.52 -13.45 -10.36
CA TYR A 359 -21.33 -14.20 -10.78
C TYR A 359 -21.48 -15.71 -10.55
N LEU A 360 -22.48 -16.15 -9.78
CA LEU A 360 -22.72 -17.57 -9.50
C LEU A 360 -23.17 -18.30 -10.77
N ARG A 361 -22.54 -19.44 -11.04
CA ARG A 361 -22.95 -20.36 -12.09
C ARG A 361 -23.95 -21.37 -11.53
N LYS A 362 -25.23 -21.19 -11.86
CA LYS A 362 -26.28 -22.15 -11.51
C LYS A 362 -26.32 -23.37 -12.42
N ILE A 363 -26.52 -24.55 -11.86
CA ILE A 363 -26.78 -25.82 -12.55
C ILE A 363 -28.22 -25.83 -13.07
N GLY A 364 -29.19 -25.48 -12.21
CA GLY A 364 -30.61 -25.38 -12.52
C GLY A 364 -31.10 -23.92 -12.52
N LYS A 365 -32.22 -23.66 -11.83
CA LYS A 365 -32.81 -22.32 -11.67
C LYS A 365 -33.22 -22.06 -10.23
N GLY A 366 -33.48 -20.81 -9.94
CA GLY A 366 -33.90 -20.34 -8.63
C GLY A 366 -33.61 -18.85 -8.54
N GLU A 367 -34.29 -18.17 -7.64
CA GLU A 367 -34.00 -16.77 -7.37
C GLU A 367 -32.67 -16.62 -6.59
N LYS A 368 -32.03 -15.46 -6.72
CA LYS A 368 -30.86 -15.07 -5.90
C LYS A 368 -29.76 -16.14 -5.81
N ALA A 369 -29.35 -16.58 -4.62
CA ALA A 369 -28.35 -17.63 -4.44
C ALA A 369 -28.90 -19.08 -4.55
N PHE A 370 -30.22 -19.28 -4.60
CA PHE A 370 -30.86 -20.60 -4.68
C PHE A 370 -30.69 -21.28 -6.03
N ASP A 371 -30.35 -22.56 -6.05
CA ASP A 371 -30.14 -23.31 -7.28
C ASP A 371 -30.83 -24.68 -7.20
N PHE A 372 -31.92 -24.83 -7.94
CA PHE A 372 -32.80 -25.98 -7.91
C PHE A 372 -32.93 -26.66 -9.27
N THR A 373 -32.95 -27.99 -9.28
CA THR A 373 -33.23 -28.83 -10.44
C THR A 373 -34.54 -29.60 -10.21
N LYS A 374 -35.42 -29.59 -11.21
CA LYS A 374 -36.66 -30.37 -11.19
C LYS A 374 -36.37 -31.83 -11.56
N LEU A 375 -36.98 -32.75 -10.82
CA LEU A 375 -36.86 -34.20 -11.03
C LEU A 375 -38.23 -34.82 -11.32
N ASP A 376 -38.31 -35.81 -12.21
CA ASP A 376 -39.53 -36.57 -12.46
C ASP A 376 -39.82 -37.63 -11.38
N GLN A 377 -40.86 -38.44 -11.57
CA GLN A 377 -41.27 -39.47 -10.61
C GLN A 377 -40.23 -40.58 -10.37
N PHE A 378 -39.25 -40.73 -11.25
CA PHE A 378 -38.15 -41.70 -11.13
C PHE A 378 -36.88 -41.07 -10.56
N GLY A 379 -36.89 -39.76 -10.31
CA GLY A 379 -35.73 -39.01 -9.84
C GLY A 379 -34.80 -38.55 -10.97
N ASP A 380 -35.23 -38.63 -12.23
CA ASP A 380 -34.46 -38.17 -13.38
C ASP A 380 -34.67 -36.66 -13.60
N GLU A 381 -33.62 -35.95 -14.02
CA GLU A 381 -33.68 -34.51 -14.28
C GLU A 381 -34.60 -34.17 -15.45
N VAL A 382 -35.48 -33.18 -15.26
CA VAL A 382 -36.36 -32.65 -16.31
C VAL A 382 -36.01 -31.19 -16.64
N PRO A 383 -36.37 -30.70 -17.84
CA PRO A 383 -36.12 -29.31 -18.21
C PRO A 383 -36.71 -28.31 -17.21
N ASP A 384 -36.04 -27.18 -17.00
CA ASP A 384 -36.50 -26.11 -16.11
C ASP A 384 -37.90 -25.59 -16.45
N SER A 385 -38.26 -25.63 -17.74
CA SER A 385 -39.58 -25.24 -18.25
C SER A 385 -40.67 -26.28 -17.99
N SER A 386 -40.32 -27.45 -17.46
CA SER A 386 -41.30 -28.50 -17.16
C SER A 386 -42.23 -28.07 -16.04
N ASN A 387 -43.53 -28.29 -16.27
CA ASN A 387 -44.57 -28.22 -15.26
C ASN A 387 -44.88 -29.60 -14.67
N ASP A 388 -44.33 -30.66 -15.27
CA ASP A 388 -44.47 -32.04 -14.81
C ASP A 388 -43.15 -32.48 -14.17
N PHE A 389 -43.14 -32.47 -12.84
CA PHE A 389 -42.02 -32.87 -12.01
C PHE A 389 -42.56 -33.33 -10.66
N ALA A 390 -41.88 -34.31 -10.08
CA ALA A 390 -42.25 -34.94 -8.82
C ALA A 390 -41.44 -34.41 -7.64
N CYS A 391 -40.17 -34.07 -7.78
CA CYS A 391 -39.41 -33.51 -6.64
C CYS A 391 -38.36 -32.49 -7.09
N ILE A 392 -37.70 -31.85 -6.13
CA ILE A 392 -36.73 -30.78 -6.38
C ILE A 392 -35.40 -31.13 -5.74
N ARG A 393 -34.31 -31.12 -6.51
CA ARG A 393 -32.96 -31.18 -5.95
C ARG A 393 -32.42 -29.77 -5.73
N ASP A 394 -31.94 -29.48 -4.54
CA ASP A 394 -31.09 -28.33 -4.26
C ASP A 394 -29.66 -28.64 -4.68
N ASN A 395 -29.13 -27.90 -5.64
CA ASN A 395 -27.80 -28.09 -6.20
C ASN A 395 -26.68 -27.53 -5.31
N VAL A 396 -27.01 -26.76 -4.27
CA VAL A 396 -26.04 -26.28 -3.28
C VAL A 396 -25.83 -27.33 -2.19
N THR A 397 -26.92 -27.83 -1.60
CA THR A 397 -26.85 -28.83 -0.51
C THR A 397 -26.81 -30.28 -1.00
N GLY A 398 -27.27 -30.53 -2.24
CA GLY A 398 -27.49 -31.86 -2.80
C GLY A 398 -28.77 -32.54 -2.33
N LEU A 399 -29.52 -31.94 -1.40
CA LEU A 399 -30.75 -32.50 -0.85
C LEU A 399 -31.88 -32.54 -1.87
N ILE A 400 -32.75 -33.53 -1.73
CA ILE A 400 -33.93 -33.69 -2.58
C ILE A 400 -35.18 -33.49 -1.73
N TRP A 401 -36.02 -32.55 -2.16
CA TRP A 401 -37.19 -32.05 -1.47
C TRP A 401 -38.49 -32.55 -2.10
N GLU A 402 -39.41 -32.95 -1.25
CA GLU A 402 -40.76 -33.37 -1.63
C GLU A 402 -41.51 -32.20 -2.29
N LEU A 403 -42.17 -32.46 -3.42
CA LEU A 403 -43.22 -31.59 -3.93
C LEU A 403 -44.57 -32.07 -3.41
N LYS A 404 -45.29 -31.21 -2.70
CA LYS A 404 -46.65 -31.51 -2.24
C LYS A 404 -47.62 -31.60 -3.41
N GLU A 405 -48.80 -32.13 -3.17
CA GLU A 405 -49.86 -32.25 -4.17
C GLU A 405 -50.92 -31.15 -3.98
N PRO A 406 -51.62 -30.76 -5.07
CA PRO A 406 -52.74 -29.84 -4.97
C PRO A 406 -53.86 -30.41 -4.08
N VAL A 407 -54.58 -29.50 -3.45
CA VAL A 407 -55.69 -29.85 -2.56
C VAL A 407 -56.95 -30.04 -3.39
N ILE A 408 -57.42 -31.28 -3.46
CA ILE A 408 -58.59 -31.65 -4.29
C ILE A 408 -59.88 -31.78 -3.44
N SER A 409 -59.76 -31.95 -2.11
CA SER A 409 -60.89 -32.07 -1.17
C SER A 409 -60.62 -31.35 0.16
N ALA A 410 -61.68 -31.06 0.92
CA ALA A 410 -61.56 -30.52 2.28
C ALA A 410 -60.77 -31.47 3.20
N PRO A 411 -60.09 -30.97 4.25
CA PRO A 411 -59.27 -31.79 5.14
C PRO A 411 -60.10 -32.88 5.88
N PRO A 412 -59.62 -34.13 6.00
CA PRO A 412 -58.39 -34.66 5.39
C PRO A 412 -58.50 -34.74 3.86
N ALA A 413 -57.45 -34.31 3.15
CA ALA A 413 -57.45 -34.39 1.69
C ALA A 413 -57.29 -35.85 1.24
N SER A 414 -57.86 -36.19 0.08
CA SER A 414 -57.94 -37.58 -0.38
C SER A 414 -56.62 -38.20 -0.83
N THR A 415 -55.58 -37.40 -1.08
CA THR A 415 -54.27 -37.89 -1.52
C THR A 415 -53.24 -37.74 -0.41
N LEU A 416 -52.32 -38.71 -0.33
CA LEU A 416 -51.31 -38.81 0.73
C LEU A 416 -50.50 -37.51 0.90
N ARG A 417 -49.97 -36.97 -0.20
CA ARG A 417 -49.07 -35.80 -0.21
C ARG A 417 -49.79 -34.47 -0.41
N ALA A 418 -51.11 -34.40 -0.28
CA ALA A 418 -51.83 -33.12 -0.41
C ALA A 418 -51.31 -32.08 0.59
N ALA A 419 -51.15 -30.83 0.14
CA ALA A 419 -50.52 -29.76 0.92
C ALA A 419 -51.25 -29.45 2.24
N ASN A 420 -52.57 -29.65 2.31
CA ASN A 420 -53.38 -29.35 3.50
C ASN A 420 -53.46 -30.49 4.53
N ASN A 421 -52.86 -31.66 4.26
CA ASN A 421 -52.79 -32.71 5.26
C ASN A 421 -51.88 -32.28 6.41
N ARG A 422 -52.30 -32.57 7.64
CA ARG A 422 -51.56 -32.23 8.85
C ARG A 422 -51.40 -33.45 9.74
N TYR A 423 -50.30 -33.47 10.47
CA TYR A 423 -49.86 -34.63 11.22
C TYR A 423 -49.50 -34.22 12.65
N SER A 424 -49.75 -35.10 13.61
CA SER A 424 -49.16 -34.96 14.94
C SER A 424 -47.71 -35.46 14.95
N PHE A 425 -46.93 -34.99 15.92
CA PHE A 425 -45.54 -35.39 16.03
C PHE A 425 -45.43 -36.81 16.59
N VAL A 426 -45.09 -37.77 15.73
CA VAL A 426 -44.72 -39.14 16.08
C VAL A 426 -43.46 -39.54 15.33
N ASN A 427 -42.30 -39.38 15.97
CA ASN A 427 -41.01 -39.72 15.36
C ASN A 427 -40.24 -40.71 16.26
N ALA A 428 -39.78 -41.82 15.70
CA ALA A 428 -38.96 -42.83 16.40
C ALA A 428 -37.45 -42.63 16.17
N ASP A 429 -37.05 -41.62 15.40
CA ASP A 429 -35.65 -41.33 15.13
C ASP A 429 -34.88 -41.02 16.42
N PRO A 430 -33.58 -41.41 16.51
CA PRO A 430 -32.74 -41.13 17.68
C PRO A 430 -32.63 -39.64 18.09
N GLY A 431 -33.03 -38.71 17.22
CA GLY A 431 -33.08 -37.26 17.48
C GLY A 431 -34.35 -36.76 18.16
N ASN A 432 -35.29 -37.65 18.50
CA ASN A 432 -36.59 -37.30 19.10
C ASN A 432 -36.53 -36.99 20.61
N GLY A 433 -35.34 -36.90 21.21
CA GLY A 433 -35.21 -36.56 22.64
C GLY A 433 -35.79 -37.62 23.59
N GLY A 434 -35.98 -38.86 23.14
CA GLY A 434 -36.47 -39.98 23.96
C GLY A 434 -37.99 -40.14 24.01
N GLU A 435 -38.74 -39.16 23.51
CA GLU A 435 -40.21 -39.17 23.50
C GLU A 435 -40.73 -39.10 22.06
N SER A 436 -41.37 -40.18 21.61
CA SER A 436 -41.86 -40.27 20.23
C SER A 436 -43.05 -39.37 19.95
N GLY A 437 -43.90 -39.12 20.95
CA GLY A 437 -45.14 -38.36 20.83
C GLY A 437 -46.37 -39.23 20.58
N GLU A 438 -47.53 -38.59 20.45
CA GLU A 438 -48.84 -39.24 20.32
C GLU A 438 -49.43 -39.05 18.91
N ALA A 439 -49.94 -40.13 18.31
CA ALA A 439 -50.52 -40.14 16.97
C ALA A 439 -51.94 -39.59 16.97
N ALA A 440 -52.24 -38.65 16.07
CA ALA A 440 -53.61 -38.21 15.82
C ALA A 440 -54.45 -39.38 15.26
N PRO A 441 -55.76 -39.46 15.55
CA PRO A 441 -56.60 -40.58 15.09
C PRO A 441 -56.61 -40.76 13.56
N ALA A 442 -56.83 -41.99 13.11
CA ALA A 442 -57.01 -42.29 11.69
C ALA A 442 -58.08 -41.38 11.05
N LEU A 443 -57.84 -40.95 9.82
CA LEU A 443 -58.74 -40.10 9.03
C LEU A 443 -59.12 -38.75 9.70
N SER A 444 -58.37 -38.27 10.70
CA SER A 444 -58.67 -36.99 11.36
C SER A 444 -58.18 -35.77 10.59
N SER A 445 -56.96 -35.83 10.06
CA SER A 445 -56.25 -34.70 9.44
C SER A 445 -55.38 -35.09 8.24
N CYS A 446 -55.39 -36.38 7.89
CA CYS A 446 -54.68 -37.01 6.79
C CYS A 446 -55.53 -38.20 6.26
N PRO A 447 -55.23 -38.76 5.08
CA PRO A 447 -56.00 -39.87 4.49
C PRO A 447 -55.67 -41.26 5.05
N SER A 448 -54.72 -41.41 5.98
CA SER A 448 -54.32 -42.72 6.49
C SER A 448 -55.42 -43.37 7.33
N GLU A 449 -55.64 -44.67 7.11
CA GLU A 449 -56.56 -45.50 7.89
C GLU A 449 -55.93 -46.05 9.18
N ALA A 450 -54.61 -45.90 9.35
CA ALA A 450 -53.91 -46.33 10.56
C ALA A 450 -53.92 -45.23 11.64
N ASP A 451 -53.30 -44.09 11.35
CA ASP A 451 -53.25 -42.90 12.19
C ASP A 451 -52.73 -41.69 11.39
N CYS A 452 -52.89 -40.47 11.93
CA CYS A 452 -52.37 -39.24 11.35
C CYS A 452 -51.13 -38.71 12.08
N GLY A 453 -50.27 -39.60 12.57
CA GLY A 453 -48.92 -39.26 13.01
C GLY A 453 -47.95 -39.16 11.82
N LEU A 454 -46.91 -38.33 11.97
CA LEU A 454 -45.90 -38.18 10.91
C LEU A 454 -45.13 -39.47 10.58
N GLY A 455 -45.06 -40.42 11.52
CA GLY A 455 -44.39 -41.71 11.32
C GLY A 455 -45.06 -42.53 10.23
N ALA A 456 -46.40 -42.67 10.30
CA ALA A 456 -47.19 -43.34 9.28
C ALA A 456 -47.04 -42.65 7.92
N TYR A 457 -47.08 -41.31 7.88
CA TYR A 457 -46.87 -40.56 6.65
C TYR A 457 -45.51 -40.84 5.98
N ILE A 458 -44.42 -40.84 6.76
CA ILE A 458 -43.08 -41.10 6.26
C ILE A 458 -42.97 -42.54 5.71
N GLU A 459 -43.53 -43.52 6.42
CA GLU A 459 -43.54 -44.91 6.00
C GLU A 459 -44.32 -45.08 4.68
N GLU A 460 -45.55 -44.57 4.62
CA GLU A 460 -46.41 -44.61 3.43
C GLU A 460 -45.75 -43.94 2.22
N VAL A 461 -45.10 -42.78 2.38
CA VAL A 461 -44.37 -42.13 1.27
C VAL A 461 -43.19 -42.98 0.81
N ASN A 462 -42.44 -43.58 1.73
CA ASN A 462 -41.29 -44.42 1.39
C ASN A 462 -41.68 -45.70 0.67
N GLU A 463 -42.83 -46.31 1.02
CA GLU A 463 -43.37 -47.48 0.31
C GLU A 463 -43.68 -47.19 -1.17
N THR A 464 -44.02 -45.94 -1.52
CA THR A 464 -44.26 -45.55 -2.92
C THR A 464 -42.99 -45.41 -3.76
N VAL A 465 -41.81 -45.43 -3.14
CA VAL A 465 -40.52 -45.13 -3.80
C VAL A 465 -40.58 -43.79 -4.55
N TYR A 466 -41.21 -42.79 -3.91
CA TYR A 466 -41.50 -41.51 -4.53
C TYR A 466 -40.24 -40.79 -5.02
N CYS A 467 -40.30 -40.29 -6.25
CA CYS A 467 -39.18 -39.62 -6.91
C CYS A 467 -37.91 -40.49 -6.95
N GLY A 468 -38.09 -41.79 -7.22
CA GLY A 468 -37.01 -42.78 -7.31
C GLY A 468 -36.35 -43.16 -5.98
N GLY A 469 -36.87 -42.73 -4.83
CA GLY A 469 -36.24 -42.95 -3.51
C GLY A 469 -37.23 -43.35 -2.41
N ALA A 470 -36.72 -44.07 -1.40
CA ALA A 470 -37.47 -44.57 -0.25
C ALA A 470 -36.79 -44.27 1.09
N ASN A 471 -35.98 -43.21 1.14
CA ASN A 471 -35.26 -42.73 2.32
C ASN A 471 -35.72 -41.31 2.74
N TRP A 472 -36.98 -40.99 2.48
CA TRP A 472 -37.61 -39.74 2.89
C TRP A 472 -37.68 -39.66 4.41
N ARG A 473 -37.39 -38.48 4.93
CA ARG A 473 -37.42 -38.17 6.37
C ARG A 473 -37.87 -36.73 6.59
N LEU A 474 -38.12 -36.41 7.85
CA LEU A 474 -38.33 -35.03 8.29
C LEU A 474 -37.03 -34.23 8.15
N PRO A 475 -37.07 -32.98 7.65
CA PRO A 475 -35.92 -32.11 7.57
C PRO A 475 -35.48 -31.64 8.96
N THR A 476 -34.21 -31.27 9.08
CA THR A 476 -33.76 -30.47 10.20
C THR A 476 -34.26 -29.03 10.07
N THR A 477 -34.24 -28.25 11.15
CA THR A 477 -34.51 -26.81 11.07
C THR A 477 -33.60 -26.09 10.08
N GLU A 478 -32.31 -26.39 10.06
CA GLU A 478 -31.33 -25.79 9.14
C GLU A 478 -31.61 -26.16 7.67
N GLU A 479 -31.99 -27.41 7.39
CA GLU A 479 -32.38 -27.85 6.04
C GLU A 479 -33.65 -27.11 5.60
N LEU A 480 -34.64 -26.98 6.46
CA LEU A 480 -35.88 -26.29 6.09
C LEU A 480 -35.67 -24.78 5.90
N MET A 481 -34.79 -24.18 6.71
CA MET A 481 -34.33 -22.81 6.50
C MET A 481 -33.56 -22.65 5.18
N SER A 482 -32.82 -23.66 4.73
CA SER A 482 -31.99 -23.58 3.53
C SER A 482 -32.77 -23.44 2.23
N ILE A 483 -34.09 -23.64 2.24
CA ILE A 483 -34.98 -23.43 1.08
C ILE A 483 -35.90 -22.22 1.25
N ALA A 484 -35.77 -21.48 2.36
CA ALA A 484 -36.57 -20.29 2.64
C ALA A 484 -35.83 -19.02 2.19
N ASP A 485 -36.43 -18.27 1.25
CA ASP A 485 -35.95 -16.96 0.82
C ASP A 485 -36.51 -15.87 1.75
N PHE A 486 -35.69 -15.42 2.69
CA PHE A 486 -36.03 -14.34 3.63
C PHE A 486 -36.17 -12.98 2.94
N GLY A 487 -35.66 -12.80 1.72
CA GLY A 487 -35.95 -11.63 0.91
C GLY A 487 -37.38 -11.58 0.39
N ARG A 488 -38.20 -12.61 0.64
CA ARG A 488 -39.66 -12.65 0.39
C ARG A 488 -40.50 -12.38 1.65
N LEU A 489 -39.89 -11.93 2.75
CA LEU A 489 -40.64 -11.60 3.97
C LEU A 489 -41.79 -10.62 3.68
N GLY A 490 -43.00 -11.00 4.10
CA GLY A 490 -44.24 -10.26 3.83
C GLY A 490 -45.07 -10.81 2.66
N GLU A 491 -44.54 -11.76 1.89
CA GLU A 491 -45.33 -12.58 0.97
C GLU A 491 -46.12 -13.69 1.70
N ALA A 492 -46.84 -14.52 0.95
CA ALA A 492 -47.63 -15.62 1.52
C ALA A 492 -46.74 -16.70 2.19
N HIS A 493 -45.55 -16.95 1.64
CA HIS A 493 -44.54 -17.86 2.18
C HIS A 493 -43.15 -17.54 1.62
N LEU A 494 -42.11 -18.07 2.27
CA LEU A 494 -40.70 -17.86 1.92
C LEU A 494 -40.18 -18.81 0.83
N LEU A 495 -40.94 -19.83 0.43
CA LEU A 495 -40.51 -20.77 -0.63
C LEU A 495 -40.69 -20.17 -2.03
N ASP A 496 -39.76 -20.48 -2.95
CA ASP A 496 -39.86 -20.09 -4.36
C ASP A 496 -41.06 -20.78 -5.04
N PRO A 497 -42.11 -20.04 -5.45
CA PRO A 497 -43.33 -20.63 -6.01
C PRO A 497 -43.13 -21.28 -7.39
N ALA A 498 -42.02 -21.02 -8.09
CA ALA A 498 -41.70 -21.70 -9.34
C ALA A 498 -41.32 -23.18 -9.12
N PHE A 499 -40.85 -23.51 -7.92
CA PHE A 499 -40.42 -24.85 -7.53
C PHE A 499 -41.34 -25.48 -6.49
N PHE A 500 -41.72 -24.73 -5.46
CA PHE A 500 -42.61 -25.15 -4.37
C PHE A 500 -44.03 -24.65 -4.65
N ARG A 501 -44.72 -25.36 -5.55
CA ARG A 501 -45.99 -24.89 -6.15
C ARG A 501 -47.23 -25.06 -5.28
N PHE A 502 -47.13 -25.89 -4.24
CA PHE A 502 -48.28 -26.34 -3.48
C PHE A 502 -47.99 -26.18 -2.00
N GLU A 503 -48.50 -25.09 -1.44
CA GLU A 503 -48.40 -24.78 -0.02
C GLU A 503 -49.77 -24.84 0.66
N PRO A 504 -49.80 -25.10 1.98
CA PRO A 504 -51.05 -25.17 2.70
C PRO A 504 -51.79 -23.84 2.74
N ASP A 505 -53.12 -23.91 2.81
CA ASP A 505 -53.97 -22.74 2.99
C ASP A 505 -53.93 -22.26 4.45
N VAL A 506 -53.48 -21.02 4.65
CA VAL A 506 -53.42 -20.33 5.95
C VAL A 506 -54.81 -20.15 6.59
N ALA A 507 -55.90 -20.30 5.84
CA ALA A 507 -57.24 -20.30 6.41
C ALA A 507 -57.52 -21.54 7.28
N ILE A 508 -56.75 -22.63 7.13
CA ILE A 508 -56.95 -23.89 7.86
C ILE A 508 -56.28 -23.84 9.24
N GLN A 509 -55.20 -23.08 9.36
CA GLN A 509 -54.61 -22.65 10.63
C GLN A 509 -53.82 -21.37 10.38
N ASP A 510 -53.87 -20.42 11.32
CA ASP A 510 -53.23 -19.11 11.23
C ASP A 510 -51.68 -19.17 11.37
N ASN A 511 -51.09 -20.29 10.97
CA ASN A 511 -49.66 -20.56 10.89
C ASN A 511 -49.34 -21.55 9.78
N LEU A 512 -48.14 -21.49 9.20
CA LEU A 512 -47.63 -22.57 8.36
C LEU A 512 -46.52 -23.30 9.12
N PHE A 513 -46.85 -23.83 10.29
CA PHE A 513 -45.91 -24.62 11.08
C PHE A 513 -45.59 -25.93 10.36
N TYR A 514 -44.36 -26.03 9.87
CA TYR A 514 -43.78 -27.25 9.36
C TYR A 514 -42.95 -27.95 10.43
N TRP A 515 -43.23 -29.22 10.66
CA TRP A 515 -42.46 -30.03 11.61
C TRP A 515 -41.00 -30.19 11.17
N THR A 516 -40.08 -30.08 12.12
CA THR A 516 -38.67 -30.45 11.93
C THR A 516 -38.32 -31.68 12.78
N ARG A 517 -37.25 -32.37 12.42
CA ARG A 517 -36.81 -33.61 13.08
C ARG A 517 -36.42 -33.41 14.55
N GLN A 518 -36.02 -32.20 14.92
CA GLN A 518 -35.48 -31.93 16.24
C GLN A 518 -36.56 -31.76 17.31
N THR A 519 -36.25 -32.29 18.48
CA THR A 519 -36.97 -31.96 19.72
C THR A 519 -36.57 -30.57 20.20
N SER A 520 -37.52 -29.83 20.74
CA SER A 520 -37.27 -28.53 21.37
C SER A 520 -36.77 -28.73 22.80
N ALA A 521 -35.54 -28.29 23.06
CA ALA A 521 -34.98 -28.25 24.41
C ALA A 521 -35.69 -27.18 25.27
N GLU A 522 -36.09 -26.05 24.65
CA GLU A 522 -36.81 -24.96 25.31
C GLU A 522 -38.22 -25.38 25.74
N GLY A 523 -38.83 -26.33 25.01
CA GLY A 523 -40.15 -26.88 25.26
C GLY A 523 -40.27 -27.93 26.35
N GLY A 524 -39.32 -28.00 27.29
CA GLY A 524 -39.41 -28.91 28.44
C GLY A 524 -38.79 -30.30 28.26
N GLY A 525 -37.75 -30.44 27.42
CA GLY A 525 -36.82 -31.57 27.50
C GLY A 525 -37.37 -32.92 27.05
N GLY A 526 -37.77 -33.05 25.79
CA GLY A 526 -38.24 -34.31 25.18
C GLY A 526 -39.65 -34.21 24.63
N ILE A 527 -40.55 -33.52 25.34
CA ILE A 527 -42.00 -33.57 25.10
C ILE A 527 -42.53 -32.62 24.02
N SER A 528 -41.67 -31.78 23.44
CA SER A 528 -42.03 -30.81 22.41
C SER A 528 -41.07 -30.90 21.22
N ALA A 529 -41.53 -30.56 20.03
CA ALA A 529 -40.71 -30.53 18.82
C ALA A 529 -40.65 -29.11 18.23
N TRP A 530 -39.61 -28.84 17.46
CA TRP A 530 -39.48 -27.60 16.71
C TRP A 530 -40.41 -27.62 15.49
N VAL A 531 -41.02 -26.47 15.24
CA VAL A 531 -41.68 -26.16 13.97
C VAL A 531 -41.07 -24.89 13.39
N PHE A 532 -41.07 -24.80 12.07
CA PHE A 532 -40.65 -23.61 11.35
C PHE A 532 -41.86 -23.02 10.62
N ASP A 533 -42.19 -21.75 10.88
CA ASP A 533 -43.28 -21.06 10.18
C ASP A 533 -42.77 -20.53 8.84
N ILE A 534 -43.07 -21.24 7.75
CA ILE A 534 -42.56 -20.87 6.42
C ILE A 534 -43.12 -19.54 5.89
N ARG A 535 -44.04 -18.88 6.61
CA ARG A 535 -44.52 -17.53 6.27
C ARG A 535 -43.53 -16.43 6.63
N ASN A 536 -42.81 -16.61 7.72
CA ASN A 536 -42.01 -15.54 8.34
C ASN A 536 -40.63 -16.03 8.84
N GLY A 537 -40.37 -17.34 8.78
CA GLY A 537 -39.11 -17.95 9.17
C GLY A 537 -38.89 -18.01 10.68
N ASN A 538 -39.92 -17.78 11.49
CA ASN A 538 -39.83 -17.97 12.94
C ASN A 538 -39.85 -19.46 13.28
N ASP A 539 -38.93 -19.88 14.13
CA ASP A 539 -39.01 -21.15 14.83
C ASP A 539 -39.98 -21.05 16.01
N ASN A 540 -40.74 -22.11 16.25
CA ASN A 540 -41.66 -22.22 17.36
C ASN A 540 -41.57 -23.62 17.98
N THR A 541 -42.09 -23.74 19.19
CA THR A 541 -42.11 -24.99 19.93
C THR A 541 -43.54 -25.48 20.09
N VAL A 542 -43.79 -26.74 19.71
CA VAL A 542 -45.12 -27.34 19.78
C VAL A 542 -45.06 -28.68 20.54
N PRO A 543 -45.96 -28.93 21.52
CA PRO A 543 -46.02 -30.20 22.25
C PRO A 543 -46.30 -31.40 21.34
N LYS A 544 -45.71 -32.56 21.64
CA LYS A 544 -45.86 -33.81 20.88
C LYS A 544 -47.16 -34.57 21.25
N LEU A 545 -48.30 -33.88 21.19
CA LEU A 545 -49.61 -34.42 21.56
C LEU A 545 -50.45 -34.72 20.31
N GLU A 546 -51.39 -35.65 20.40
CA GLU A 546 -52.29 -36.03 19.29
C GLU A 546 -53.15 -34.86 18.77
N THR A 547 -53.36 -33.83 19.61
CA THR A 547 -54.16 -32.63 19.27
C THR A 547 -53.35 -31.51 18.63
N GLN A 548 -52.01 -31.60 18.63
CA GLN A 548 -51.13 -30.60 18.05
C GLN A 548 -50.72 -31.04 16.65
N LEU A 549 -51.14 -30.28 15.64
CA LEU A 549 -50.99 -30.63 14.25
C LEU A 549 -50.07 -29.64 13.53
N GLY A 550 -49.26 -30.15 12.62
CA GLY A 550 -48.38 -29.35 11.77
C GLY A 550 -48.30 -29.91 10.36
N PHE A 551 -47.83 -29.10 9.42
CA PHE A 551 -47.57 -29.50 8.06
C PHE A 551 -46.23 -30.25 7.95
N VAL A 552 -46.07 -31.02 6.88
CA VAL A 552 -44.86 -31.81 6.63
C VAL A 552 -44.45 -31.66 5.18
N ARG A 553 -43.16 -31.38 4.97
CA ARG A 553 -42.45 -31.52 3.71
C ARG A 553 -41.23 -32.37 3.96
N LEU A 554 -41.15 -33.51 3.30
CA LEU A 554 -40.06 -34.44 3.47
C LEU A 554 -38.82 -34.02 2.67
N VAL A 555 -37.67 -34.45 3.15
CA VAL A 555 -36.38 -34.31 2.48
C VAL A 555 -35.69 -35.68 2.45
N ARG A 556 -34.86 -35.91 1.43
CA ARG A 556 -33.97 -37.07 1.36
C ARG A 556 -32.57 -36.65 0.92
N SER A 557 -31.61 -37.47 1.33
CA SER A 557 -30.26 -37.41 0.75
C SER A 557 -30.27 -38.07 -0.64
N PRO A 558 -29.42 -37.60 -1.57
CA PRO A 558 -29.41 -38.03 -2.97
C PRO A 558 -29.16 -39.53 -3.14
#